data_AF-A0A3R8LNS7-F1
#
_entry.id   AF-A0A3R8LNS7-F1
#
_cell.length_a   1.000
_cell.length_b   1.000
_cell.length_c   1.000
_cell.angle_alpha   90.00
_cell.angle_beta   90.00
_cell.angle_gamma   90.00
#
_symmetry.space_group_name_H-M   'P 1'
#
loop_
_entity.id
_entity.type
_entity.pdbx_description
1 polymer ?
#
loop_
_entity_poly.entity_id
_entity_poly.type
_entity_poly.pdbx_seq_one_letter_code
_entity_poly.pdbx_strand_id
1 'polypeptide(L)'
;MKDKLYDDVMAEVFRDDPALAVESLNTLLEEGCTQGELLVILRQLAQAQGGISQISARAGLNEKSLYRTLSGQGNPRLSSLNAILHALGLRLAVVPLAHTPHPENAPQTSPADAAAVAA
;
A
#
# COMPACT_ATOMS: atom_id res chain seq x y z
N MET A 1 -3.50 13.70 -21.20
CA MET A 1 -4.91 13.28 -21.47
C MET A 1 -5.11 11.77 -21.31
N LYS A 2 -4.16 10.91 -21.71
CA LYS A 2 -4.26 9.45 -21.50
C LYS A 2 -4.37 9.04 -20.03
N ASP A 3 -3.57 9.65 -19.15
CA ASP A 3 -3.52 9.24 -17.74
C ASP A 3 -4.82 9.52 -16.98
N LYS A 4 -5.51 10.62 -17.31
CA LYS A 4 -6.78 10.97 -16.66
C LYS A 4 -7.91 10.02 -17.05
N LEU A 5 -7.94 9.60 -18.33
CA LEU A 5 -8.92 8.63 -18.82
C LEU A 5 -8.69 7.26 -18.19
N TYR A 6 -7.43 6.85 -17.99
CA TYR A 6 -7.10 5.62 -17.28
C TYR A 6 -7.52 5.68 -15.80
N ASP A 7 -7.25 6.79 -15.11
CA ASP A 7 -7.67 6.99 -13.73
C ASP A 7 -9.19 6.90 -13.57
N ASP A 8 -9.95 7.50 -14.48
CA ASP A 8 -11.42 7.49 -14.45
C ASP A 8 -11.97 6.06 -14.68
N VAL A 9 -11.41 5.32 -15.63
CA VAL A 9 -11.79 3.91 -15.88
C VAL A 9 -11.48 3.03 -14.67
N MET A 10 -10.29 3.16 -14.08
CA MET A 10 -9.94 2.38 -12.89
C MET A 10 -10.79 2.75 -11.67
N ALA A 11 -11.17 4.03 -11.55
CA ALA A 11 -12.08 4.46 -10.50
C ALA A 11 -13.49 3.85 -10.65
N GLU A 12 -13.96 3.60 -11.86
CA GLU A 12 -15.20 2.86 -12.10
C GLU A 12 -15.05 1.39 -11.66
N VAL A 13 -13.97 0.72 -12.09
CA VAL A 13 -13.68 -0.67 -11.68
C VAL A 13 -13.64 -0.82 -10.15
N PHE A 14 -12.95 0.08 -9.46
CA PHE A 14 -12.85 0.05 -7.99
C PHE A 14 -14.14 0.43 -7.27
N ARG A 15 -15.04 1.18 -7.93
CA ARG A 15 -16.35 1.50 -7.36
C ARG A 15 -17.25 0.27 -7.41
N ASP A 16 -17.16 -0.50 -8.49
CA ASP A 16 -17.95 -1.73 -8.69
C ASP A 16 -17.41 -2.89 -7.83
N ASP A 17 -16.10 -2.97 -7.65
CA ASP A 17 -15.44 -3.94 -6.77
C ASP A 17 -14.41 -3.26 -5.83
N PRO A 18 -14.85 -2.81 -4.64
CA PRO A 18 -13.96 -2.24 -3.64
C PRO A 18 -12.93 -3.23 -3.09
N ALA A 19 -13.20 -4.54 -3.12
CA ALA A 19 -12.27 -5.55 -2.62
C ALA A 19 -11.07 -5.70 -3.56
N LEU A 20 -11.32 -5.70 -4.87
CA LEU A 20 -10.28 -5.70 -5.89
C LEU A 20 -9.32 -4.51 -5.73
N ALA A 21 -9.82 -3.34 -5.34
CA ALA A 21 -9.00 -2.15 -5.15
C ALA A 21 -8.00 -2.32 -4.00
N VAL A 22 -8.43 -2.94 -2.90
CA VAL A 22 -7.57 -3.24 -1.74
C VAL A 22 -6.57 -4.34 -2.07
N GLU A 23 -7.00 -5.39 -2.76
CA GLU A 23 -6.12 -6.46 -3.24
C GLU A 23 -5.03 -5.91 -4.17
N SER A 24 -5.42 -5.12 -5.17
CA SER A 24 -4.50 -4.48 -6.11
C SER A 24 -3.46 -3.61 -5.40
N LEU A 25 -3.88 -2.85 -4.38
CA LEU A 25 -2.98 -2.02 -3.57
C LEU A 25 -2.00 -2.87 -2.75
N ASN A 26 -2.46 -3.97 -2.14
CA ASN A 26 -1.58 -4.86 -1.38
C ASN A 26 -0.58 -5.57 -2.28
N THR A 27 -1.02 -6.13 -3.40
CA THR A 27 -0.12 -6.76 -4.38
C THR A 27 0.94 -5.79 -4.88
N LEU A 28 0.53 -4.55 -5.20
CA LEU A 28 1.46 -3.50 -5.62
C LEU A 28 2.52 -3.18 -4.54
N LEU A 29 2.12 -3.16 -3.27
CA LEU A 29 3.05 -2.96 -2.14
C LEU A 29 3.97 -4.17 -1.92
N GLU A 30 3.46 -5.39 -2.11
CA GLU A 30 4.21 -6.64 -1.95
C GLU A 30 5.25 -6.86 -3.04
N GLU A 31 4.92 -6.58 -4.30
CA GLU A 31 5.83 -6.70 -5.46
C GLU A 31 6.90 -5.60 -5.48
N GLY A 32 6.70 -4.53 -4.69
CA GLY A 32 7.61 -3.40 -4.62
C GLY A 32 7.30 -2.35 -5.68
N CYS A 33 6.41 -1.43 -5.36
CA CYS A 33 6.06 -0.33 -6.25
C CYS A 33 6.90 0.93 -6.05
N THR A 34 6.94 1.76 -7.08
CA THR A 34 7.37 3.14 -6.94
C THR A 34 6.37 3.95 -6.12
N GLN A 35 6.85 5.02 -5.49
CA GLN A 35 5.98 5.97 -4.78
C GLN A 35 4.89 6.55 -5.71
N GLY A 36 5.22 6.80 -6.99
CA GLY A 36 4.26 7.35 -7.94
C GLY A 36 3.08 6.42 -8.21
N GLU A 37 3.34 5.12 -8.35
CA GLU A 37 2.30 4.10 -8.55
C GLU A 37 1.36 4.01 -7.35
N LEU A 38 1.92 3.97 -6.14
CA LEU A 38 1.14 4.01 -4.90
C LEU A 38 0.22 5.25 -4.85
N LEU A 39 0.73 6.43 -5.20
CA LEU A 39 -0.06 7.66 -5.15
C LEU A 39 -1.14 7.71 -6.23
N VAL A 40 -0.89 7.13 -7.40
CA VAL A 40 -1.86 7.03 -8.49
C VAL A 40 -3.02 6.11 -8.10
N ILE A 41 -2.75 4.90 -7.58
CA ILE A 41 -3.83 3.99 -7.17
C ILE A 41 -4.66 4.55 -6.01
N LEU A 42 -4.04 5.26 -5.06
CA LEU A 42 -4.76 5.98 -4.00
C LEU A 42 -5.65 7.10 -4.56
N ARG A 43 -5.26 7.73 -5.67
CA ARG A 43 -6.11 8.70 -6.37
C ARG A 43 -7.30 8.03 -7.01
N GLN A 44 -7.12 6.89 -7.67
CA GLN A 44 -8.18 6.12 -8.30
C GLN A 44 -9.21 5.65 -7.26
N LEU A 45 -8.72 5.16 -6.11
CA LEU A 45 -9.55 4.86 -4.93
C LEU A 45 -10.32 6.09 -4.43
N ALA A 46 -9.67 7.25 -4.35
CA ALA A 46 -10.34 8.48 -3.95
C ALA A 46 -11.44 8.89 -4.94
N GLN A 47 -11.23 8.70 -6.25
CA GLN A 47 -12.26 8.95 -7.28
C GLN A 47 -13.41 7.94 -7.21
N ALA A 48 -13.12 6.68 -6.89
CA ALA A 48 -14.15 5.65 -6.70
C ALA A 48 -15.07 5.99 -5.51
N GLN A 49 -14.50 6.49 -4.40
CA GLN A 49 -15.20 6.83 -3.15
C GLN A 49 -15.75 8.27 -3.09
N GLY A 50 -16.19 8.83 -4.22
CA GLY A 50 -16.87 10.12 -4.28
C GLY A 50 -15.97 11.33 -4.54
N GLY A 51 -14.71 11.10 -4.93
CA GLY A 51 -13.84 12.10 -5.52
C GLY A 51 -12.92 12.83 -4.54
N ILE A 52 -12.02 13.62 -5.13
CA ILE A 52 -11.03 14.44 -4.40
C ILE A 52 -11.68 15.35 -3.37
N SER A 53 -12.84 15.94 -3.70
CA SER A 53 -13.55 16.84 -2.78
C SER A 53 -13.93 16.15 -1.48
N GLN A 54 -14.64 15.03 -1.58
CA GLN A 54 -15.12 14.27 -0.42
C GLN A 54 -13.96 13.70 0.42
N ILE A 55 -12.94 13.14 -0.24
CA ILE A 55 -11.78 12.58 0.46
C ILE A 55 -10.93 13.67 1.11
N SER A 56 -10.77 14.83 0.48
CA SER A 56 -10.01 15.93 1.08
C SER A 56 -10.65 16.43 2.37
N ALA A 57 -11.98 16.58 2.38
CA ALA A 57 -12.73 16.96 3.58
C ALA A 57 -12.58 15.93 4.71
N ARG A 58 -12.70 14.64 4.39
CA ARG A 58 -12.51 13.53 5.35
C ARG A 58 -11.08 13.45 5.89
N ALA A 59 -10.08 13.73 5.05
CA ALA A 59 -8.67 13.73 5.42
C ALA A 59 -8.21 15.03 6.13
N GLY A 60 -9.07 16.05 6.22
CA GLY A 60 -8.69 17.36 6.76
C GLY A 60 -7.66 18.10 5.89
N LEU A 61 -7.65 17.82 4.58
CA LEU A 61 -6.77 18.45 3.59
C LEU A 61 -7.60 19.33 2.66
N ASN A 62 -6.98 20.34 2.05
CA ASN A 62 -7.61 21.04 0.94
C ASN A 62 -7.44 20.24 -0.37
N GLU A 63 -8.41 20.36 -1.28
CA GLU A 63 -8.43 19.63 -2.57
C GLU A 63 -7.15 19.82 -3.40
N LYS A 64 -6.64 21.05 -3.47
CA LYS A 64 -5.42 21.36 -4.24
C LYS A 64 -4.20 20.64 -3.65
N SER A 65 -4.13 20.52 -2.33
CA SER A 65 -3.10 19.76 -1.64
C SER A 65 -3.28 18.28 -1.91
N LEU A 66 -4.50 17.74 -1.81
CA LEU A 66 -4.74 16.32 -2.08
C LEU A 66 -4.39 15.96 -3.53
N TYR A 67 -4.76 16.79 -4.50
CA TYR A 67 -4.42 16.60 -5.91
C TYR A 67 -2.92 16.55 -6.16
N ARG A 68 -2.16 17.49 -5.55
CA ARG A 68 -0.69 17.51 -5.66
C ARG A 68 -0.07 16.31 -4.93
N THR A 69 -0.59 15.99 -3.75
CA THR A 69 -0.09 14.89 -2.92
C THR A 69 -0.29 13.54 -3.59
N LEU A 70 -1.45 13.30 -4.21
CA LEU A 70 -1.76 12.06 -4.91
C LEU A 70 -1.28 12.07 -6.37
N SER A 71 -0.53 13.09 -6.79
CA SER A 71 0.11 13.10 -8.11
C SER A 71 1.18 12.01 -8.20
N GLY A 72 1.51 11.53 -9.40
CA GLY A 72 2.60 10.55 -9.58
C GLY A 72 3.99 11.07 -9.15
N GLN A 73 4.11 12.37 -8.87
CA GLN A 73 5.31 13.04 -8.38
C GLN A 73 5.12 13.61 -6.96
N GLY A 74 4.02 13.26 -6.29
CA GLY A 74 3.73 13.70 -4.94
C GLY A 74 4.73 13.12 -3.96
N ASN A 75 4.92 13.78 -2.82
CA ASN A 75 5.74 13.30 -1.71
C ASN A 75 5.05 13.62 -0.38
N PRO A 76 3.99 12.88 -0.02
CA PRO A 76 3.28 13.11 1.24
C PRO A 76 4.21 12.90 2.43
N ARG A 77 4.05 13.76 3.44
CA ARG A 77 4.50 13.40 4.79
C ARG A 77 3.69 12.18 5.26
N LEU A 78 4.29 11.35 6.11
CA LEU A 78 3.64 10.16 6.67
C LEU A 78 2.28 10.50 7.32
N SER A 79 2.18 11.63 8.02
CA SER A 79 0.92 12.10 8.61
C SER A 79 -0.18 12.34 7.58
N SER A 80 0.15 12.93 6.43
CA SER A 80 -0.81 13.16 5.34
C SER A 80 -1.17 11.85 4.66
N LEU A 81 -0.21 10.95 4.43
CA LEU A 81 -0.48 9.63 3.86
C LEU A 81 -1.46 8.85 4.76
N ASN A 82 -1.20 8.80 6.07
CA ASN A 82 -2.09 8.15 7.03
C ASN A 82 -3.48 8.79 7.02
N ALA A 83 -3.59 10.12 7.03
CA ALA A 83 -4.88 10.81 6.97
C ALA A 83 -5.68 10.44 5.71
N ILE A 84 -5.01 10.33 4.56
CA ILE A 84 -5.63 9.91 3.29
C ILE A 84 -6.09 8.45 3.37
N LEU A 85 -5.23 7.55 3.85
CA LEU A 85 -5.60 6.13 4.02
C LEU A 85 -6.82 5.98 4.94
N HIS A 86 -6.83 6.66 6.10
CA HIS A 86 -7.97 6.66 7.01
C HIS A 86 -9.24 7.23 6.36
N ALA A 87 -9.12 8.30 5.58
CA ALA A 87 -10.26 8.86 4.83
C ALA A 87 -10.81 7.88 3.79
N LEU A 88 -9.98 6.98 3.26
CA LEU A 88 -10.36 5.89 2.35
C LEU A 88 -10.81 4.61 3.08
N GLY A 89 -10.79 4.58 4.42
CA GLY A 89 -11.12 3.40 5.23
C GLY A 89 -9.98 2.37 5.34
N LEU A 90 -8.74 2.77 5.05
CA LEU A 90 -7.56 1.93 5.00
C LEU A 90 -6.58 2.24 6.14
N ARG A 91 -5.64 1.32 6.38
CA ARG A 91 -4.51 1.48 7.32
C ARG A 91 -3.26 0.82 6.78
N LEU A 92 -2.09 1.33 7.16
CA LEU A 92 -0.82 0.63 6.91
C LEU A 92 -0.66 -0.55 7.88
N ALA A 93 -0.07 -1.63 7.37
CA ALA A 93 0.37 -2.77 8.16
C ALA A 93 1.86 -3.00 7.91
N VAL A 94 2.60 -3.38 8.95
CA VAL A 94 4.00 -3.77 8.85
C VAL A 94 4.06 -5.29 8.92
N VAL A 95 4.63 -5.90 7.89
CA VAL A 95 4.89 -7.34 7.82
C VAL A 95 6.40 -7.57 7.73
N PRO A 96 6.91 -8.71 8.21
CA PRO A 96 8.30 -9.08 7.95
C PRO A 96 8.55 -9.16 6.44
N LEU A 97 9.65 -8.57 5.96
CA LEU A 97 10.17 -8.92 4.64
C LEU A 97 10.50 -10.41 4.68
N ALA A 98 10.13 -11.16 3.63
CA ALA A 98 10.41 -12.59 3.55
C ALA A 98 11.87 -12.84 3.96
N HIS A 99 12.06 -13.54 5.08
CA HIS A 99 13.39 -13.88 5.56
C HIS A 99 14.03 -14.76 4.49
N THR A 100 14.98 -14.22 3.73
CA THR A 100 16.01 -15.08 3.18
C THR A 100 16.80 -15.56 4.39
N PRO A 101 16.73 -16.85 4.77
CA PRO A 101 17.65 -17.36 5.77
C PRO A 101 19.06 -17.15 5.25
N HIS A 102 19.76 -16.18 5.85
CA HIS A 102 21.20 -16.11 5.69
C HIS A 102 21.75 -17.45 6.19
N PRO A 103 22.56 -18.17 5.38
CA PRO A 103 22.99 -19.53 5.69
C PRO A 103 23.81 -19.68 6.98
N GLU A 104 24.13 -18.57 7.66
CA GLU A 104 24.91 -18.51 8.89
C GLU A 104 24.07 -18.79 10.16
N ASN A 105 22.74 -18.66 10.12
CA ASN A 105 21.86 -18.96 11.26
C ASN A 105 21.22 -20.35 11.21
N ALA A 106 21.76 -21.28 10.41
CA ALA A 106 21.42 -22.69 10.59
C ALA A 106 21.73 -23.08 12.05
N PRO A 107 20.79 -23.69 12.78
CA PRO A 107 21.10 -24.24 14.09
C PRO A 107 22.27 -25.19 13.89
N GLN A 108 23.45 -24.80 14.39
CA GLN A 108 24.58 -25.68 14.51
C GLN A 108 24.15 -26.73 15.53
N THR A 109 23.49 -27.79 15.07
CA THR A 109 23.37 -29.02 15.82
C THR A 109 24.80 -29.52 16.00
N SER A 110 25.42 -29.08 17.08
CA SER A 110 26.66 -29.64 17.57
C SER A 110 26.45 -31.15 17.71
N PRO A 111 27.32 -32.00 17.16
CA PRO A 111 27.19 -33.45 17.27
C PRO A 111 27.39 -33.98 18.70
N ALA A 112 27.54 -33.09 19.70
CA ALA A 112 27.71 -33.46 21.11
C ALA A 112 26.44 -34.01 21.78
N ASP A 113 25.23 -33.66 21.32
CA ASP A 113 23.98 -34.10 21.96
C ASP A 113 23.42 -35.43 21.42
N ALA A 114 24.04 -36.03 20.38
CA ALA A 114 23.55 -37.28 19.79
C ALA A 114 23.98 -38.56 20.56
N ALA A 115 24.83 -38.46 21.60
CA ALA A 115 25.36 -39.63 22.30
C ALA A 115 24.62 -40.02 23.59
N ALA A 116 23.52 -39.34 23.97
CA ALA A 116 22.84 -39.60 25.25
C ALA A 116 21.52 -40.39 25.15
N VAL A 117 21.11 -40.85 23.96
CA VAL A 117 19.86 -41.64 23.82
C VAL A 117 20.10 -42.87 22.94
N ALA A 118 20.92 -43.80 23.44
CA ALA A 118 20.88 -45.21 23.04
C ALA A 118 21.46 -46.03 24.20
N ALA A 119 20.63 -46.22 25.22
CA ALA A 119 20.71 -47.35 26.13
C ALA A 119 20.09 -48.59 25.45
#